data_AF-A0A350M9B7-F1
#
_entry.id   AF-A0A350M9B7-F1
#
_cell.length_a   1.000
_cell.length_b   1.000
_cell.length_c   1.000
_cell.angle_alpha   90.00
_cell.angle_beta   90.00
_cell.angle_gamma   90.00
#
_symmetry.space_group_name_H-M   'P 1'
#
loop_
_entity.id
_entity.type
_entity.pdbx_description
1 polymer ?
#
loop_
_entity_poly.entity_id
_entity_poly.type
_entity_poly.pdbx_seq_one_letter_code
_entity_poly.pdbx_strand_id
1 'polypeptide(L)'
;MKRFSAFIVTILIALTITPSAFADSKQEANALNIDQLSSKIAEYEKKDIVLTGTVLGACGSGCKLWVGNENYKQGDPVALVWAKDNAFKFKGGIIGQKVTLKGFAVAKYVSLCPTEQKEQEKKEAEQKGDDKKNCDPFKKEGDKHEEAREVQSITFFATSVEYLK
;
A
#
# COMPACT_ATOMS: atom_id res chain seq x y z
N MET A 1 -56.06 1.60 -64.05
CA MET A 1 -56.25 0.20 -63.59
C MET A 1 -55.15 -0.14 -62.59
N LYS A 2 -55.52 -0.87 -61.53
CA LYS A 2 -54.68 -1.45 -60.47
C LYS A 2 -53.40 -2.09 -61.07
N ARG A 3 -52.25 -2.17 -60.37
CA ARG A 3 -52.04 -3.05 -59.20
C ARG A 3 -50.80 -2.66 -58.40
N PHE A 4 -50.96 -2.84 -57.09
CA PHE A 4 -49.96 -2.91 -56.04
C PHE A 4 -48.75 -3.77 -56.41
N SER A 5 -47.57 -3.36 -55.96
CA SER A 5 -46.60 -4.33 -55.44
C SER A 5 -45.89 -3.72 -54.24
N ALA A 6 -46.18 -4.29 -53.08
CA ALA A 6 -45.51 -4.04 -51.82
C ALA A 6 -44.17 -4.80 -51.74
N PHE A 7 -43.42 -4.46 -50.70
CA PHE A 7 -42.53 -5.30 -49.88
C PHE A 7 -41.01 -5.02 -49.88
N ILE A 8 -40.54 -4.77 -48.63
CA ILE A 8 -39.33 -5.31 -47.97
C ILE A 8 -38.05 -4.52 -48.21
N VAL A 9 -37.70 -3.61 -47.30
CA VAL A 9 -36.86 -3.82 -46.08
C VAL A 9 -35.40 -4.07 -46.43
N THR A 10 -34.54 -3.10 -46.12
CA THR A 10 -33.40 -3.31 -45.21
C THR A 10 -32.83 -1.97 -44.76
N ILE A 11 -33.14 -1.59 -43.52
CA ILE A 11 -32.40 -0.58 -42.78
C ILE A 11 -31.09 -1.25 -42.33
N LEU A 12 -29.98 -0.91 -42.97
CA LEU A 12 -28.65 -1.33 -42.54
C LEU A 12 -28.09 -0.21 -41.64
N ILE A 13 -28.45 -0.23 -40.36
CA ILE A 13 -27.74 0.57 -39.35
C ILE A 13 -26.43 -0.14 -39.09
N ALA A 14 -25.36 0.35 -39.73
CA ALA A 14 -24.00 0.00 -39.36
C ALA A 14 -23.73 0.59 -37.97
N LEU A 15 -24.00 -0.19 -36.91
CA LEU A 15 -23.41 0.05 -35.61
C LEU A 15 -21.90 -0.13 -35.76
N THR A 16 -21.20 0.97 -36.00
CA THR A 16 -19.76 1.03 -35.75
C THR A 16 -19.59 0.95 -34.24
N ILE A 17 -19.43 -0.28 -33.75
CA ILE A 17 -18.86 -0.54 -32.43
C ILE A 17 -17.41 -0.05 -32.56
N THR A 18 -17.15 1.21 -32.24
CA THR A 18 -15.80 1.65 -31.93
C THR A 18 -15.35 0.81 -30.74
N PRO A 19 -14.34 -0.08 -30.89
CA PRO A 19 -13.75 -0.67 -29.72
C PRO A 19 -13.16 0.50 -28.93
N SER A 20 -13.77 0.79 -27.79
CA SER A 20 -13.11 1.52 -26.72
C SER A 20 -11.89 0.68 -26.38
N ALA A 21 -10.77 0.99 -27.02
CA ALA A 21 -9.47 0.66 -26.52
C ALA A 21 -9.44 1.29 -25.13
N PHE A 22 -9.78 0.50 -24.12
CA PHE A 22 -9.11 0.57 -22.84
C PHE A 22 -7.64 0.36 -23.18
N ALA A 23 -7.01 1.44 -23.63
CA ALA A 23 -5.58 1.59 -23.57
C ALA A 23 -5.28 1.41 -22.09
N ASP A 24 -4.91 0.18 -21.76
CA ASP A 24 -4.13 -0.18 -20.61
C ASP A 24 -2.98 0.83 -20.59
N SER A 25 -3.22 1.95 -19.92
CA SER A 25 -2.17 2.86 -19.51
C SER A 25 -1.37 2.05 -18.50
N LYS A 26 -0.47 1.20 -19.02
CA LYS A 26 0.71 0.73 -18.32
C LYS A 26 1.56 1.96 -18.04
N GLN A 27 1.07 2.75 -17.10
CA GLN A 27 1.94 3.53 -16.26
C GLN A 27 2.82 2.48 -15.61
N GLU A 28 4.05 2.33 -16.09
CA GLU A 28 5.13 1.76 -15.29
C GLU A 28 5.11 2.59 -14.01
N ALA A 29 4.42 2.07 -12.99
CA ALA A 29 4.50 2.60 -11.66
C ALA A 29 5.97 2.52 -11.30
N ASN A 30 6.65 3.68 -11.24
CA ASN A 30 8.05 3.79 -10.89
C ASN A 30 8.29 2.91 -9.66
N ALA A 31 9.08 1.85 -9.83
CA ALA A 31 9.30 0.89 -8.77
C ALA A 31 10.00 1.58 -7.61
N LEU A 32 9.38 1.53 -6.43
CA LEU A 32 9.92 2.10 -5.21
C LEU A 32 10.83 1.07 -4.56
N ASN A 33 11.95 1.51 -3.99
CA ASN A 33 12.70 0.71 -3.02
C ASN A 33 12.15 0.94 -1.60
N ILE A 34 12.70 0.24 -0.61
CA ILE A 34 12.21 0.27 0.76
C ILE A 34 12.42 1.64 1.42
N ASP A 35 13.53 2.32 1.14
CA ASP A 35 13.81 3.67 1.68
C ASP A 35 12.85 4.73 1.11
N GLN A 36 12.61 4.66 -0.20
CA GLN A 36 11.69 5.55 -0.90
C GLN A 36 10.26 5.35 -0.39
N LEU A 37 9.82 4.10 -0.25
CA LEU A 37 8.52 3.79 0.32
C LEU A 37 8.43 4.30 1.76
N SER A 38 9.46 4.05 2.58
CA SER A 38 9.43 4.46 3.99
C SER A 38 9.39 5.97 4.19
N SER A 39 10.13 6.72 3.36
CA SER A 39 10.20 8.17 3.46
C SER A 39 8.93 8.86 2.96
N LYS A 40 8.17 8.20 2.07
CA LYS A 40 7.02 8.78 1.38
C LYS A 40 5.74 7.97 1.57
N ILE A 41 5.64 7.15 2.61
CA ILE A 41 4.53 6.21 2.77
C ILE A 41 3.17 6.92 2.78
N ALA A 42 3.08 8.13 3.33
CA ALA A 42 1.86 8.93 3.31
C ALA A 42 1.35 9.25 1.89
N GLU A 43 2.25 9.37 0.91
CA GLU A 43 1.90 9.62 -0.50
C GLU A 43 1.40 8.36 -1.21
N TYR A 44 1.86 7.18 -0.79
CA TYR A 44 1.65 5.89 -1.46
C TYR A 44 0.72 4.94 -0.70
N GLU A 45 0.28 5.30 0.51
CA GLU A 45 -0.58 4.46 1.32
C GLU A 45 -1.88 4.10 0.58
N LYS A 46 -2.22 2.81 0.58
CA LYS A 46 -3.39 2.22 -0.11
C LYS A 46 -3.44 2.44 -1.62
N LYS A 47 -2.37 2.94 -2.24
CA LYS A 47 -2.24 3.02 -3.70
C LYS A 47 -1.54 1.78 -4.23
N ASP A 48 -1.90 1.38 -5.44
CA ASP A 48 -1.18 0.32 -6.15
C ASP A 48 0.21 0.84 -6.54
N ILE A 49 1.22 0.13 -6.07
CA ILE A 49 2.63 0.44 -6.28
C ILE A 49 3.42 -0.82 -6.64
N VAL A 50 4.59 -0.60 -7.22
CA VAL A 50 5.61 -1.64 -7.41
C VAL A 50 6.69 -1.40 -6.36
N LEU A 51 6.98 -2.41 -5.56
CA LEU A 51 8.03 -2.41 -4.54
C LEU A 51 9.15 -3.35 -4.96
N THR A 52 10.38 -2.89 -4.83
CA THR A 52 11.59 -3.69 -5.07
C THR A 52 12.41 -3.78 -3.79
N GLY A 53 13.11 -4.91 -3.63
CA GLY A 53 14.00 -5.11 -2.52
C GLY A 53 14.63 -6.50 -2.48
N THR A 54 15.27 -6.80 -1.37
CA THR A 54 15.94 -8.06 -1.09
C THR A 54 15.26 -8.76 0.07
N VAL A 55 15.02 -10.06 -0.06
CA VAL A 55 14.41 -10.87 0.99
C VAL A 55 15.39 -11.03 2.15
N LEU A 56 15.02 -10.52 3.32
CA LEU A 56 15.78 -10.65 4.56
C LEU A 56 15.34 -11.87 5.38
N GLY A 57 14.09 -12.30 5.19
CA GLY A 57 13.53 -13.44 5.91
C GLY A 57 12.23 -13.91 5.29
N ALA A 58 11.86 -15.15 5.60
CA ALA A 58 10.59 -15.75 5.17
C ALA A 58 9.99 -16.59 6.29
N CYS A 59 8.68 -16.55 6.45
CA CYS A 59 8.00 -17.50 7.32
C CYS A 59 8.07 -18.90 6.71
N GLY A 60 8.38 -19.93 7.51
CA GLY A 60 8.53 -21.31 7.01
C GLY A 60 7.27 -21.89 6.36
N SER A 61 6.09 -21.38 6.71
CA SER A 61 4.81 -21.75 6.07
C SER A 61 4.53 -21.00 4.76
N GLY A 62 5.39 -20.03 4.39
CA GLY A 62 5.25 -19.20 3.20
C GLY A 62 4.19 -18.10 3.30
N CYS A 63 3.70 -17.77 4.51
CA CYS A 63 2.64 -16.78 4.70
C CYS A 63 3.11 -15.31 4.74
N LYS A 64 4.40 -15.07 5.01
CA LYS A 64 4.98 -13.72 5.13
C LYS A 64 6.43 -13.69 4.64
N LEU A 65 6.85 -12.53 4.14
CA LEU A 65 8.26 -12.19 3.87
C LEU A 65 8.65 -10.91 4.60
N TRP A 66 9.95 -10.78 4.89
CA TRP A 66 10.56 -9.51 5.28
C TRP A 66 11.45 -9.06 4.13
N VAL A 67 11.23 -7.84 3.65
CA VAL A 67 11.97 -7.27 2.52
C VAL A 67 12.61 -5.96 2.96
N GLY A 68 13.90 -5.83 2.68
CA GLY A 68 14.70 -4.63 2.92
C GLY A 68 15.52 -4.26 1.69
N ASN A 69 16.43 -3.30 1.83
CA ASN A 69 17.41 -3.02 0.78
C ASN A 69 18.52 -4.08 0.75
N GLU A 70 19.26 -4.15 -0.36
CA GLU A 70 20.32 -5.16 -0.58
C GLU A 70 21.42 -5.14 0.50
N ASN A 71 21.78 -3.95 0.98
CA ASN A 71 22.84 -3.78 1.99
C ASN A 71 22.26 -3.50 3.39
N TYR A 72 21.13 -4.15 3.73
CA TYR A 72 20.43 -3.96 4.99
C TYR A 72 21.37 -4.04 6.21
N LYS A 73 21.27 -3.04 7.08
CA LYS A 73 21.89 -2.99 8.41
C LYS A 73 20.80 -2.94 9.48
N GLN A 74 21.14 -3.40 10.68
CA GLN A 74 20.23 -3.27 11.82
C GLN A 74 19.87 -1.80 12.03
N GLY A 75 18.56 -1.51 12.04
CA GLY A 75 18.01 -0.15 12.15
C GLY A 75 17.49 0.40 10.82
N ASP A 76 17.85 -0.20 9.69
CA ASP A 76 17.31 0.17 8.38
C ASP A 76 15.81 -0.23 8.27
N PRO A 77 15.03 0.47 7.44
CA PRO A 77 13.62 0.14 7.24
C PRO A 77 13.46 -1.25 6.60
N VAL A 78 12.42 -1.96 7.05
CA VAL A 78 12.00 -3.27 6.53
C VAL A 78 10.50 -3.25 6.32
N ALA A 79 10.05 -3.77 5.18
CA ALA A 79 8.64 -4.02 4.92
C ALA A 79 8.28 -5.46 5.34
N LEU A 80 7.21 -5.59 6.13
CA LEU A 80 6.56 -6.88 6.34
C LEU A 80 5.59 -7.12 5.19
N VAL A 81 5.83 -8.17 4.40
CA VAL A 81 5.07 -8.47 3.19
C VAL A 81 4.13 -9.65 3.44
N TRP A 82 2.85 -9.46 3.10
CA TRP A 82 1.81 -10.49 3.13
C TRP A 82 1.24 -10.68 1.73
N ALA A 83 0.82 -11.91 1.40
CA ALA A 83 0.03 -12.12 0.20
C ALA A 83 -1.39 -11.60 0.43
N LYS A 84 -1.87 -10.71 -0.44
CA LYS A 84 -3.24 -10.19 -0.39
C LYS A 84 -4.23 -11.35 -0.52
N ASP A 85 -5.19 -11.43 0.39
CA ASP A 85 -6.26 -12.45 0.41
C ASP A 85 -5.75 -13.90 0.33
N ASN A 86 -4.52 -14.17 0.79
CA ASN A 86 -3.83 -15.46 0.63
C ASN A 86 -3.74 -15.93 -0.85
N ALA A 87 -3.67 -15.00 -1.80
CA ALA A 87 -3.67 -15.30 -3.24
C ALA A 87 -2.52 -16.24 -3.67
N PHE A 88 -1.42 -16.26 -2.92
CA PHE A 88 -0.28 -17.13 -3.17
C PHE A 88 0.53 -17.38 -1.89
N LYS A 89 1.46 -18.35 -1.96
CA LYS A 89 2.46 -18.60 -0.92
C LYS A 89 3.83 -18.14 -1.39
N PHE A 90 4.58 -17.51 -0.50
CA PHE A 90 5.96 -17.15 -0.76
C PHE A 90 6.86 -18.39 -0.74
N LYS A 91 7.89 -18.39 -1.59
CA LYS A 91 8.93 -19.43 -1.56
C LYS A 91 9.70 -19.36 -0.24
N GLY A 92 10.02 -20.52 0.34
CA GLY A 92 10.95 -20.63 1.47
C GLY A 92 12.40 -20.71 1.00
N GLY A 93 13.35 -20.44 1.90
CA GLY A 93 14.79 -20.60 1.62
C GLY A 93 15.37 -19.61 0.60
N ILE A 94 14.74 -18.45 0.42
CA ILE A 94 15.09 -17.43 -0.59
C ILE A 94 15.73 -16.18 0.03
N ILE A 95 16.37 -16.31 1.20
CA ILE A 95 17.05 -15.18 1.85
C ILE A 95 18.18 -14.69 0.92
N GLY A 96 18.29 -13.38 0.75
CA GLY A 96 19.22 -12.73 -0.18
C GLY A 96 18.69 -12.60 -1.61
N GLN A 97 17.54 -13.21 -1.95
CA GLN A 97 16.96 -13.09 -3.28
C GLN A 97 16.39 -11.69 -3.50
N LYS A 98 16.68 -11.08 -4.66
CA LYS A 98 16.02 -9.84 -5.10
C LYS A 98 14.60 -10.13 -5.59
N VAL A 99 13.67 -9.27 -5.25
CA VAL A 99 12.25 -9.42 -5.59
C VAL A 99 11.64 -8.12 -6.11
N THR A 100 10.68 -8.27 -7.02
CA THR A 100 9.74 -7.23 -7.41
C THR A 100 8.34 -7.64 -6.96
N LEU A 101 7.68 -6.79 -6.20
CA LEU A 101 6.36 -7.01 -5.62
C LEU A 101 5.39 -5.98 -6.21
N LYS A 102 4.19 -6.41 -6.57
CA LYS A 102 3.08 -5.49 -6.89
C LYS A 102 2.06 -5.60 -5.78
N GLY A 103 1.43 -4.49 -5.43
CA GLY A 103 0.45 -4.44 -4.35
C GLY A 103 0.32 -3.05 -3.77
N PHE A 104 -0.08 -2.96 -2.51
CA PHE A 104 -0.22 -1.69 -1.81
C PHE A 104 0.40 -1.76 -0.42
N ALA A 105 0.80 -0.61 0.12
CA ALA A 105 1.37 -0.49 1.45
C ALA A 105 0.40 0.21 2.41
N VAL A 106 0.48 -0.17 3.68
CA VAL A 106 -0.23 0.46 4.80
C VAL A 106 0.77 0.72 5.91
N ALA A 107 0.78 1.95 6.43
CA ALA A 107 1.60 2.31 7.57
C ALA A 107 0.79 2.19 8.86
N LYS A 108 1.47 1.75 9.92
CA LYS A 108 0.98 1.96 11.29
C LYS A 108 1.67 3.19 11.85
N TYR A 109 0.90 4.19 12.24
CA TYR A 109 1.40 5.44 12.81
C TYR A 109 1.28 5.43 14.33
N VAL A 110 2.24 6.03 15.03
CA VAL A 110 2.09 6.41 16.45
C VAL A 110 1.69 7.88 16.51
N SER A 111 0.63 8.19 17.24
CA SER A 111 0.32 9.58 17.58
C SER A 111 1.36 10.08 18.57
N LEU A 112 2.12 11.12 18.20
CA LEU A 112 3.06 11.77 19.12
C LEU A 112 2.35 12.73 20.10
N CYS A 113 1.03 12.87 19.99
CA CYS A 113 0.19 13.60 20.92
C CYS A 113 -0.65 12.61 21.75
N PRO A 114 -0.68 12.73 23.09
CA PRO A 114 -1.58 11.95 23.94
C PRO A 114 -3.01 12.45 23.73
N THR A 115 -3.69 11.91 22.72
CA THR A 115 -5.14 12.06 22.62
C THR A 115 -5.76 11.17 23.69
N GLU A 116 -6.58 11.76 24.55
CA GLU A 116 -7.29 11.11 25.66
C GLU A 116 -7.85 9.74 25.25
N GLN A 117 -7.14 8.66 25.60
CA GLN A 117 -7.73 7.35 25.73
C GLN A 117 -8.55 7.33 27.03
N LYS A 118 -9.71 7.99 27.00
CA LYS A 118 -10.88 7.53 27.75
C LYS A 118 -11.48 6.39 26.90
N GLU A 119 -11.75 5.19 27.36
CA GLU A 119 -11.91 4.69 28.72
C GLU A 119 -12.11 3.18 28.58
N GLN A 120 -11.14 2.36 28.98
CA GLN A 120 -11.39 1.05 29.58
C GLN A 120 -10.08 0.46 30.13
N GLU A 121 -10.15 0.20 31.44
CA GLU A 121 -9.22 -0.60 32.26
C GLU A 121 -8.00 0.10 32.88
N LYS A 122 -8.35 0.91 33.89
CA LYS A 122 -7.97 0.74 35.32
C LYS A 122 -6.47 0.64 35.69
N LYS A 123 -6.11 1.69 36.45
CA LYS A 123 -5.53 1.70 37.81
C LYS A 123 -4.01 1.72 37.96
N GLU A 124 -3.59 2.86 38.51
CA GLU A 124 -2.57 3.03 39.56
C GLU A 124 -1.13 2.66 39.20
N ALA A 125 -0.38 3.69 38.78
CA ALA A 125 0.85 4.09 39.49
C ALA A 125 1.22 5.52 39.07
N GLU A 126 1.01 6.46 39.98
CA GLU A 126 1.63 7.78 39.92
C GLU A 126 3.16 7.68 40.08
N GLN A 127 3.84 8.50 39.28
CA GLN A 127 4.90 9.46 39.64
C GLN A 127 6.28 9.35 38.94
N LYS A 128 6.62 10.51 38.37
CA LYS A 128 7.93 11.14 38.11
C LYS A 128 8.62 10.89 36.77
N GLY A 129 8.92 12.00 36.10
CA GLY A 129 9.98 12.12 35.11
C GLY A 129 9.65 13.09 34.00
N ASP A 130 10.22 14.29 34.08
CA ASP A 130 10.07 15.42 33.16
C ASP A 130 10.39 15.11 31.69
N ASP A 131 9.56 15.63 30.78
CA ASP A 131 9.94 16.37 29.57
C ASP A 131 8.66 16.75 28.80
N LYS A 132 8.00 17.82 29.25
CA LYS A 132 6.83 18.41 28.56
C LYS A 132 7.29 19.01 27.22
N LYS A 133 7.20 18.23 26.14
CA LYS A 133 7.00 18.80 24.79
C LYS A 133 5.71 19.61 24.82
N ASN A 134 5.84 20.92 24.70
CA ASN A 134 4.74 21.88 24.78
C ASN A 134 3.67 21.57 23.73
N CYS A 135 2.56 20.96 24.15
CA CYS A 135 1.34 20.83 23.36
C CYS A 135 0.40 21.93 23.85
N ASP A 136 0.48 23.11 23.23
CA ASP A 136 -0.37 24.25 23.56
C ASP A 136 -1.82 23.95 23.11
N PRO A 137 -2.82 23.81 24.02
CA PRO A 137 -4.14 23.29 23.67
C PRO A 137 -5.13 24.37 23.23
N PHE A 138 -4.70 25.60 22.95
CA PHE A 138 -5.59 26.68 22.54
C PHE A 138 -4.97 27.56 21.45
N LYS A 139 -5.31 27.30 20.18
CA LYS A 139 -5.86 28.31 19.26
C LYS A 139 -6.14 27.81 17.83
N LYS A 140 -7.36 28.17 17.39
CA LYS A 140 -7.89 28.42 16.04
C LYS A 140 -8.41 27.22 15.22
N GLU A 141 -9.74 27.19 15.10
CA GLU A 141 -10.47 26.63 13.97
C GLU A 141 -9.85 27.12 12.65
N GLY A 142 -9.41 26.19 11.81
CA GLY A 142 -8.98 26.48 10.43
C GLY A 142 -7.71 25.77 9.99
N ASP A 143 -6.83 25.38 10.90
CA ASP A 143 -5.58 24.70 10.55
C ASP A 143 -5.78 23.19 10.60
N LYS A 144 -5.59 22.53 9.46
CA LYS A 144 -5.43 21.08 9.39
C LYS A 144 -4.20 20.74 10.23
N HIS A 145 -4.43 20.35 11.48
CA HIS A 145 -3.42 19.75 12.33
C HIS A 145 -2.87 18.52 11.60
N GLU A 146 -1.75 18.71 10.91
CA GLU A 146 -0.89 17.61 10.52
C GLU A 146 -0.21 17.18 11.82
N GLU A 147 -0.95 16.38 12.61
CA GLU A 147 -0.42 15.73 13.80
C GLU A 147 0.91 15.09 13.42
N ALA A 148 1.98 15.42 14.14
CA ALA A 148 3.26 14.76 13.94
C ALA A 148 3.05 13.27 14.23
N ARG A 149 3.01 12.47 13.15
CA ARG A 149 2.80 11.03 13.19
C ARG A 149 4.08 10.36 12.75
N GLU A 150 4.65 9.54 13.63
CA GLU A 150 5.83 8.73 13.30
C GLU A 150 5.38 7.37 12.78
N VAL A 151 6.01 6.91 11.69
CA VAL A 151 5.73 5.59 11.10
C VAL A 151 6.34 4.51 12.00
N GLN A 152 5.51 3.70 12.64
CA GLN A 152 5.93 2.59 13.48
C GLN A 152 6.35 1.37 12.66
N SER A 153 5.58 1.07 11.61
CA SER A 153 5.83 -0.07 10.73
C SER A 153 5.10 0.06 9.41
N ILE A 154 5.62 -0.62 8.39
CA ILE A 154 5.01 -0.69 7.06
C ILE A 154 4.66 -2.15 6.76
N THR A 155 3.40 -2.38 6.43
CA THR A 155 2.92 -3.66 5.92
C THR A 155 2.60 -3.53 4.44
N PHE A 156 3.18 -4.40 3.63
CA PHE A 156 2.93 -4.48 2.20
C PHE A 156 2.02 -5.67 1.88
N PHE A 157 0.92 -5.44 1.20
CA PHE A 157 0.00 -6.48 0.74
C PHE A 157 0.25 -6.76 -0.74
N ALA A 158 1.03 -7.79 -1.00
CA ALA A 158 1.44 -8.18 -2.34
C ALA A 158 0.32 -8.94 -3.07
N THR A 159 -0.01 -8.49 -4.28
CA THR A 159 -0.87 -9.19 -5.24
C THR A 159 -0.06 -10.08 -6.17
N SER A 160 1.22 -9.77 -6.39
CA SER A 160 2.15 -10.63 -7.11
C SER A 160 3.57 -10.50 -6.59
N VAL A 161 4.36 -11.56 -6.78
CA VAL A 161 5.80 -11.59 -6.51
C VAL A 161 6.56 -12.13 -7.71
N GLU A 162 7.63 -11.42 -8.08
CA GLU A 162 8.62 -11.84 -9.06
C GLU A 162 9.97 -12.00 -8.35
N TYR A 163 10.64 -13.13 -8.60
CA TYR A 163 11.96 -13.42 -8.05
C TYR A 163 13.01 -13.19 -9.14
N LEU A 164 13.87 -12.20 -8.95
CA LEU A 164 14.86 -11.78 -9.94
C LEU A 164 16.09 -12.69 -9.86
N LYS A 165 16.58 -13.20 -11.00
CA LYS A 165 17.73 -14.12 -11.06
C LYS A 165 19.06 -13.40 -10.86
#